data_AF-A0A1I5QB86-F1
#
_entry.id   AF-A0A1I5QB86-F1
#
_cell.length_a   1.000
_cell.length_b   1.000
_cell.length_c   1.000
_cell.angle_alpha   90.00
_cell.angle_beta   90.00
_cell.angle_gamma   90.00
#
_symmetry.space_group_name_H-M   'P 1'
#
loop_
_entity.id
_entity.type
_entity.pdbx_description
1 polymer ?
#
loop_
_entity_poly.entity_id
_entity_poly.type
_entity_poly.pdbx_seq_one_letter_code
_entity_poly.pdbx_strand_id
1 'polypeptide(L)' 'MTKEELKQQLQEKEMTEALELLEEAEQGELAELELVESLGLLRDDYLNNRLIEILQNEGVEIIYIPAEE' A
#
# COMPACT_ATOMS: atom_id res chain seq x y z
N MET A 1 -9.96 -4.92 -9.27
CA MET A 1 -10.34 -5.02 -7.85
C MET A 1 -10.64 -3.62 -7.37
N THR A 2 -11.76 -3.44 -6.72
CA THR A 2 -12.13 -2.19 -6.06
C THR A 2 -11.41 -2.06 -4.72
N LYS A 3 -11.39 -0.86 -4.17
CA LYS A 3 -10.81 -0.57 -2.86
C LYS A 3 -11.50 -1.33 -1.72
N GLU A 4 -12.82 -1.46 -1.77
CA GLU A 4 -13.58 -2.25 -0.79
C GLU A 4 -13.21 -3.73 -0.83
N GLU A 5 -13.06 -4.31 -2.04
CA GLU A 5 -12.57 -5.67 -2.21
C GLU A 5 -11.13 -5.86 -1.71
N LEU A 6 -10.26 -4.84 -1.89
CA LEU A 6 -8.90 -4.88 -1.36
C LEU A 6 -8.92 -4.91 0.17
N LYS A 7 -9.67 -4.00 0.81
CA LYS A 7 -9.80 -3.94 2.28
C LYS A 7 -10.23 -5.27 2.85
N GLN A 8 -11.24 -5.89 2.25
CA GLN A 8 -11.72 -7.19 2.72
C GLN A 8 -10.63 -8.25 2.66
N GLN A 9 -9.87 -8.33 1.55
CA GLN A 9 -8.78 -9.30 1.44
C GLN A 9 -7.62 -9.02 2.40
N LEU A 10 -7.26 -7.75 2.61
CA LEU A 10 -6.23 -7.37 3.58
C LEU A 10 -6.67 -7.76 5.00
N GLN A 11 -7.94 -7.54 5.35
CA GLN A 11 -8.51 -7.92 6.64
C GLN A 11 -8.55 -9.45 6.83
N GLU A 12 -8.97 -10.22 5.82
CA GLU A 12 -8.96 -11.69 5.87
C GLU A 12 -7.56 -12.28 5.99
N LYS A 13 -6.55 -11.58 5.47
CA LYS A 13 -5.13 -11.96 5.55
C LYS A 13 -4.43 -11.38 6.78
N GLU A 14 -5.17 -10.70 7.67
CA GLU A 14 -4.64 -10.03 8.87
C GLU A 14 -3.49 -9.07 8.55
N MET A 15 -3.54 -8.42 7.38
CA MET A 15 -2.55 -7.45 6.90
C MET A 15 -2.85 -6.06 7.47
N THR A 16 -2.74 -5.94 8.80
CA THR A 16 -3.09 -4.72 9.54
C THR A 16 -2.30 -3.50 9.05
N GLU A 17 -1.00 -3.63 8.81
CA GLU A 17 -0.15 -2.52 8.32
C GLU A 17 -0.64 -1.97 6.98
N ALA A 18 -1.08 -2.84 6.07
CA ALA A 18 -1.59 -2.43 4.77
C ALA A 18 -2.99 -1.80 4.84
N LEU A 19 -3.80 -2.21 5.83
CA LEU A 19 -5.08 -1.55 6.11
C LEU A 19 -4.86 -0.15 6.67
N GLU A 20 -3.94 0.00 7.61
CA GLU A 20 -3.59 1.30 8.21
C GLU A 20 -3.12 2.29 7.13
N LEU A 21 -2.18 1.90 6.27
CA LEU A 21 -1.70 2.75 5.18
C LEU A 21 -2.83 3.19 4.23
N LEU A 22 -3.78 2.31 3.96
CA LEU A 22 -4.93 2.62 3.12
C LEU A 22 -5.88 3.62 3.82
N GLU A 23 -6.11 3.46 5.12
CA GLU A 23 -6.93 4.38 5.91
C GLU A 23 -6.27 5.74 6.11
N GLU A 24 -4.95 5.79 6.30
CA GLU A 24 -4.18 7.03 6.39
C GLU A 24 -4.19 7.79 5.05
N ALA A 25 -4.05 7.09 3.93
CA ALA A 25 -4.16 7.70 2.60
C ALA A 25 -5.56 8.27 2.34
N GLU A 26 -6.61 7.55 2.74
CA GLU A 26 -7.99 8.03 2.62
C GLU A 26 -8.31 9.26 3.44
N GLN A 27 -7.71 9.36 4.62
CA GLN A 27 -7.85 10.52 5.49
C GLN A 27 -6.98 11.70 5.03
N GLY A 28 -6.12 11.49 4.02
CA GLY A 28 -5.12 12.46 3.59
C GLY A 28 -4.01 12.68 4.62
N GLU A 29 -3.83 11.72 5.53
CA GLU A 29 -2.79 11.73 6.56
C GLU A 29 -1.48 11.14 6.04
N LEU A 30 -1.54 10.35 4.96
CA LEU A 30 -0.38 9.85 4.24
C LEU A 30 -0.12 10.71 3.00
N ALA A 31 1.01 11.42 2.97
CA ALA A 31 1.41 12.24 1.83
C ALA A 31 2.45 11.53 0.95
N GLU A 32 3.38 10.82 1.57
CA GLU A 32 4.47 10.11 0.90
C GLU A 32 4.68 8.74 1.56
N LEU A 33 5.07 7.76 0.76
CA LEU A 33 5.38 6.41 1.20
C LEU A 33 6.70 5.96 0.58
N GLU A 34 7.69 5.74 1.42
CA GLU A 34 8.96 5.16 1.02
C GLU A 34 8.88 3.63 1.06
N LEU A 35 9.21 2.98 -0.05
CA LEU A 35 9.33 1.53 -0.10
C LEU A 35 10.60 1.07 -0.80
N VAL A 36 11.12 -0.07 -0.36
CA VAL A 36 12.27 -0.69 -0.99
C VAL A 36 11.83 -1.40 -2.29
N GLU A 37 12.43 -1.03 -3.43
CA GLU A 37 12.04 -1.55 -4.75
C GLU A 37 12.08 -3.08 -4.85
N SER A 38 13.02 -3.71 -4.14
CA SER A 38 13.20 -5.17 -4.16
C SER A 38 12.27 -5.95 -3.22
N LEU A 39 11.64 -5.29 -2.22
CA LEU A 39 10.79 -5.93 -1.22
C LEU A 39 9.30 -5.67 -1.46
N GLY A 40 8.95 -4.52 -2.05
CA GLY A 40 7.57 -4.09 -2.14
C GLY A 40 6.97 -3.77 -0.75
N LEU A 41 5.66 -3.53 -0.71
CA LEU A 41 4.89 -3.34 0.51
C LEU A 41 4.32 -4.66 1.04
N LEU A 42 3.88 -5.52 0.11
CA LEU A 42 3.27 -6.81 0.42
C LEU A 42 3.97 -7.92 -0.34
N ARG A 43 4.06 -9.10 0.30
CA ARG A 43 4.62 -10.32 -0.31
C ARG A 43 3.79 -10.84 -1.49
N ASP A 44 2.49 -10.54 -1.50
CA ASP A 44 1.62 -10.89 -2.62
C ASP A 44 1.69 -9.79 -3.67
N ASP A 45 2.33 -10.07 -4.81
CA ASP A 45 2.54 -9.09 -5.88
C ASP A 45 1.23 -8.46 -6.38
N TYR A 46 0.15 -9.24 -6.42
CA TYR A 46 -1.13 -8.73 -6.92
C TYR A 46 -1.73 -7.72 -5.94
N LEU A 47 -1.76 -8.05 -4.64
CA LEU A 47 -2.23 -7.13 -3.61
C LEU A 47 -1.32 -5.91 -3.48
N ASN A 48 0.00 -6.12 -3.55
CA ASN A 48 1.01 -5.07 -3.49
C ASN A 48 0.75 -4.00 -4.55
N ASN A 49 0.71 -4.41 -5.82
CA ASN A 49 0.50 -3.49 -6.94
C ASN A 49 -0.85 -2.76 -6.81
N ARG A 50 -1.90 -3.47 -6.38
CA ARG A 50 -3.24 -2.89 -6.22
C ARG A 50 -3.31 -1.86 -5.10
N LEU A 51 -2.63 -2.12 -4.00
CA LEU A 51 -2.55 -1.17 -2.89
C LEU A 51 -1.77 0.08 -3.30
N ILE A 52 -0.59 -0.09 -3.92
CA ILE A 52 0.21 1.03 -4.45
C ILE A 52 -0.60 1.88 -5.42
N GLU A 53 -1.31 1.26 -6.37
CA GLU A 53 -2.19 1.98 -7.30
C GLU A 53 -3.26 2.80 -6.56
N ILE A 54 -3.90 2.26 -5.52
CA ILE A 54 -4.92 2.99 -4.77
C ILE A 54 -4.29 4.14 -3.98
N LEU A 55 -3.18 3.90 -3.28
CA LEU A 55 -2.46 4.95 -2.54
C LEU A 55 -2.09 6.13 -3.46
N GLN A 56 -1.59 5.85 -4.67
CA GLN A 56 -1.31 6.89 -5.67
C GLN A 56 -2.56 7.65 -6.13
N ASN A 57 -3.68 6.96 -6.29
CA ASN A 57 -4.96 7.60 -6.66
C ASN A 57 -5.52 8.47 -5.53
N GLU A 58 -5.28 8.12 -4.27
CA GLU A 58 -5.66 8.93 -3.10
C GLU A 58 -4.72 10.13 -2.89
N GLY A 59 -3.61 10.21 -3.63
CA GLY A 59 -2.67 11.35 -3.63
C GLY A 59 -1.36 11.11 -2.89
N VAL A 60 -1.07 9.87 -2.52
CA VAL A 60 0.20 9.48 -1.88
C VAL A 60 1.32 9.39 -2.92
N GLU A 61 2.44 10.06 -2.65
CA GLU A 61 3.66 9.94 -3.46
C GLU A 61 4.44 8.68 -3.07
N ILE A 62 4.72 7.82 -4.05
CA ILE A 62 5.41 6.55 -3.81
C ILE A 62 6.89 6.70 -4.18
N ILE A 63 7.77 6.61 -3.18
CA ILE A 63 9.21 6.79 -3.32
C ILE A 63 9.90 5.43 -3.23
N TYR A 64 10.49 5.00 -4.35
CA TYR A 64 11.25 3.76 -4.39
C TYR A 64 12.69 4.01 -3.95
N ILE A 65 13.05 3.45 -2.78
CA ILE A 65 14.41 3.49 -2.27
C ILE A 65 15.16 2.20 -2.66
N PRO A 66 16.45 2.30 -3.03
CA PRO A 66 17.27 1.11 -3.23
C PRO A 66 17.40 0.37 -1.90
N ALA A 67 17.39 -0.97 -1.94
CA ALA A 67 17.77 -1.76 -0.78
C ALA A 67 19.24 -1.46 -0.48
N GLU A 68 19.51 -0.65 0.55
CA GLU A 68 20.88 -0.46 1.02
C GLU A 68 21.44 -1.81 1.49
N GLU A 69 22.66 -2.14 1.01
CA GLU A 69 23.36 -3.42 1.22
C GLU A 69 23.67 -3.75 2.68
#